data_AF-A0A946FAY9-F1
#
_entry.id   AF-A0A946FAY9-F1
#
_cell.length_a   1.000
_cell.length_b   1.000
_cell.length_c   1.000
_cell.angle_alpha   90.00
_cell.angle_beta   90.00
_cell.angle_gamma   90.00
#
_symmetry.space_group_name_H-M   'P 1'
#
loop_
_entity.id
_entity.type
_entity.pdbx_description
1 polymer ?
#
loop_
_entity_poly.entity_id
_entity_poly.type
_entity_poly.pdbx_seq_one_letter_code
_entity_poly.pdbx_strand_id
1 'polypeptide(L)' 'SLGTFLILWHIAHARECGLPHVYLGYWIGDCSKMSYKTRFQPLEALSADGWRDMQDTD' A
#
# COMPACT_ATOMS: atom_id res chain seq x y z
N SER A 1 -0.07 14.36 -3.14
CA SER A 1 0.95 14.32 -4.21
C SER A 1 0.40 13.51 -5.39
N LEU A 2 1.09 13.47 -6.54
CA LEU A 2 0.69 12.62 -7.67
C LEU A 2 0.62 11.13 -7.25
N GLY A 3 1.56 10.68 -6.42
CA GLY A 3 1.54 9.33 -5.86
C GLY A 3 0.28 9.04 -5.03
N THR A 4 -0.14 9.97 -4.16
CA THR A 4 -1.39 9.84 -3.40
C THR A 4 -2.60 9.70 -4.33
N PHE A 5 -2.69 10.53 -5.37
CA PHE A 5 -3.79 10.49 -6.32
C PHE A 5 -3.86 9.14 -7.05
N LEU A 6 -2.71 8.65 -7.54
CA LEU A 6 -2.64 7.36 -8.23
C LEU A 6 -3.10 6.19 -7.36
N ILE A 7 -2.75 6.19 -6.07
CA ILE A 7 -3.19 5.16 -5.13
C ILE A 7 -4.69 5.22 -4.90
N LEU A 8 -5.25 6.42 -4.64
CA LEU A 8 -6.69 6.57 -4.45
C LEU A 8 -7.49 6.16 -5.68
N TRP A 9 -7.00 6.51 -6.87
CA TRP A 9 -7.62 6.10 -8.13
C TRP A 9 -7.58 4.58 -8.29
N HIS A 10 -6.46 3.92 -8.01
CA HIS A 10 -6.36 2.45 -8.06
C HIS A 10 -7.31 1.78 -7.08
N ILE A 11 -7.44 2.31 -5.86
CA ILE A 11 -8.38 1.78 -4.85
C ILE A 11 -9.83 1.90 -5.34
N ALA A 12 -10.20 3.05 -5.92
CA ALA A 12 -11.53 3.24 -6.48
C ALA A 12 -11.78 2.25 -7.63
N HIS A 13 -10.84 2.13 -8.55
CA HIS A 13 -10.97 1.22 -9.69
C HIS A 13 -11.04 -0.25 -9.27
N ALA A 14 -10.21 -0.68 -8.31
CA ALA A 14 -10.26 -2.04 -7.77
C ALA A 14 -11.63 -2.36 -7.16
N ARG A 15 -12.24 -1.39 -6.44
CA ARG A 15 -13.59 -1.53 -5.89
C ARG A 15 -14.64 -1.69 -6.98
N GLU A 16 -14.56 -0.89 -8.06
CA GLU A 16 -15.45 -1.00 -9.21
C GLU A 16 -15.33 -2.37 -9.89
N CYS A 17 -14.11 -2.93 -9.96
CA CYS A 17 -13.85 -4.25 -10.51
C CYS A 17 -14.13 -5.41 -9.54
N GLY A 18 -14.52 -5.13 -8.28
CA GLY A 18 -14.73 -6.17 -7.27
C GLY A 18 -13.45 -6.88 -6.81
N LEU A 19 -12.29 -6.23 -6.97
CA LEU A 19 -10.99 -6.77 -6.57
C LEU A 19 -10.72 -6.50 -5.08
N PRO A 20 -10.26 -7.50 -4.31
CA PRO A 20 -10.06 -7.35 -2.86
C PRO A 20 -8.80 -6.57 -2.49
N HIS A 21 -7.79 -6.50 -3.37
CA HIS A 21 -6.48 -5.93 -3.03
C HIS A 21 -5.93 -5.04 -4.15
N VAL A 22 -5.13 -4.04 -3.75
CA VAL A 22 -4.32 -3.20 -4.66
C VAL A 22 -2.85 -3.40 -4.31
N TYR A 23 -2.06 -3.83 -5.28
CA TYR A 23 -0.61 -3.93 -5.09
C TYR A 23 0.06 -2.57 -5.26
N LEU A 24 0.57 -2.00 -4.17
CA LEU A 24 1.21 -0.68 -4.17
C LEU A 24 2.69 -0.70 -4.63
N GLY A 25 3.21 -1.87 -5.02
CA GLY A 25 4.60 -2.06 -5.42
C GLY A 25 5.57 -2.06 -4.23
N TYR A 26 6.87 -2.10 -4.54
CA TYR A 26 7.92 -2.12 -3.53
C TYR A 26 7.90 -0.85 -2.65
N TRP A 27 8.35 -1.01 -1.40
CA TRP A 27 8.46 0.06 -0.40
C TRP A 27 9.85 0.04 0.24
N ILE A 28 10.41 1.24 0.44
CA ILE A 28 11.71 1.45 1.09
C ILE A 28 11.45 2.37 2.28
N GLY A 29 11.64 1.86 3.51
CA GLY A 29 11.33 2.57 4.75
C GLY A 29 12.02 3.93 4.87
N ASP A 30 13.32 3.98 4.59
CA ASP A 30 14.12 5.22 4.70
C ASP A 30 13.92 6.22 3.55
N CYS A 31 13.03 5.93 2.59
CA CYS A 31 12.76 6.84 1.49
C CYS A 31 11.60 7.79 1.82
N SER A 32 11.93 9.04 2.16
CA SER A 32 10.93 10.09 2.46
C SER A 32 9.90 10.28 1.34
N LYS A 33 10.30 10.10 0.07
CA LYS A 33 9.41 10.17 -1.10
C LYS A 33 8.41 9.01 -1.17
N MET A 34 8.61 7.92 -0.42
CA MET A 34 7.73 6.73 -0.41
C MET A 34 6.94 6.58 0.89
N SER A 35 7.20 7.44 1.88
CA SER A 35 6.49 7.48 3.17
C SER A 35 4.97 7.64 3.04
N TYR A 36 4.47 8.18 1.93
CA TYR A 36 3.03 8.38 1.74
C TYR A 36 2.25 7.07 1.58
N LYS A 37 2.90 5.96 1.15
CA LYS A 37 2.24 4.66 0.94
C LYS A 37 1.74 4.04 2.25
N THR A 38 2.39 4.32 3.38
CA THR A 38 2.04 3.75 4.69
C THR A 38 0.76 4.36 5.30
N ARG A 39 0.24 5.44 4.70
CA ARG A 39 -0.98 6.13 5.16
C ARG A 39 -2.27 5.48 4.67
N PHE A 40 -2.19 4.54 3.73
CA PHE A 40 -3.36 3.82 3.21
C PHE A 40 -3.49 2.52 3.98
N GLN A 41 -4.65 2.30 4.62
CA GLN A 41 -4.87 1.18 5.53
C GLN A 41 -6.18 0.45 5.17
N PRO A 42 -6.27 -0.88 5.43
CA PRO A 42 -5.21 -1.76 5.92
C PRO A 42 -4.09 -1.96 4.88
N LEU A 43 -2.85 -2.20 5.34
CA LEU A 43 -1.67 -2.38 4.49
C LEU A 43 -0.84 -3.56 4.95
N GLU A 44 -0.58 -4.48 4.03
CA GLU A 44 0.27 -5.64 4.24
C GLU A 44 1.60 -5.47 3.51
N ALA A 45 2.67 -6.03 4.07
CA ALA A 45 3.98 -6.15 3.45
C ALA A 45 4.30 -7.62 3.22
N LEU A 46 4.79 -7.94 2.01
CA LEU A 46 5.32 -9.27 1.72
C LEU A 46 6.76 -9.38 2.19
N SER A 47 6.99 -10.26 3.15
CA SER A 47 8.31 -10.61 3.68
C SER A 47 8.71 -12.03 3.29
N ALA A 48 9.90 -12.48 3.67
CA ALA A 48 10.33 -13.86 3.48
C ALA A 48 9.39 -14.88 4.14
N ASP A 49 8.71 -14.48 5.22
CA ASP A 49 7.78 -15.30 5.98
C ASP A 49 6.33 -15.19 5.46
N GLY A 50 6.10 -14.46 4.37
CA GLY A 50 4.78 -14.19 3.80
C GLY A 50 4.26 -12.78 4.08
N TRP A 51 2.95 -12.59 3.82
CA TRP A 51 2.23 -11.33 4.04
C TRP A 51 2.03 -11.09 5.54
N ARG A 52 2.31 -9.87 5.99
CA ARG A 52 2.08 -9.42 7.36
C ARG A 52 1.51 -8.01 7.37
N ASP A 53 0.64 -7.73 8.34
CA ASP A 53 0.14 -6.38 8.55
C ASP A 53 1.27 -5.44 8.93
N MET A 54 1.34 -4.28 8.24
CA MET A 54 2.34 -3.26 8.51
C MET A 54 2.07 -2.51 9.84
N GLN A 55 0.89 -2.69 10.44
CA GLN A 55 0.55 -2.10 11.75
C GLN A 55 1.12 -2.90 12.93
N ASP A 56 1.53 -4.15 12.75
CA ASP A 56 2.09 -5.02 13.82
C ASP A 56 3.59 -4.82 14.06
N THR A 57 4.21 -3.84 13.41
CA THR A 57 5.62 -3.49 13.63
C THR A 57 5.71 -2.32 14.62
N ASP A 58 5.55 -2.63 15.91
CA ASP A 58 6.00 -1.79 17.03
C ASP A 58 7.52 -1.91 17.24
#